data_AF-A0A2D8ANP4-F1
#
_entry.id   AF-A0A2D8ANP4-F1
#
_cell.length_a   1.000
_cell.length_b   1.000
_cell.length_c   1.000
_cell.angle_alpha   90.00
_cell.angle_beta   90.00
_cell.angle_gamma   90.00
#
_symmetry.space_group_name_H-M   'P 1'
#
loop_
_entity.id
_entity.type
_entity.pdbx_description
1 polymer ?
#
loop_
_entity_poly.entity_id
_entity_poly.type
_entity_poly.pdbx_seq_one_letter_code
_entity_poly.pdbx_strand_id
1 'polypeptide(L)'
;MPHSNVRLVGFGKPEGDDAPSVVLSQAAIKGASTKLVTDSSRSNLGQIDQGSIDWREYLEGTHWLVISTSTSLAGNSARSAWGASMAFAELEGSKTVMIVDLPEDPERLAEAWGNTIERIRQVHVLFITQDALSKISQLEGVDEHNLLQEIRQRGLVPHVCGFTESNMVQVEHSLGSSKANTHPSISETTWLARFLCELPSSGPGSDGIKSAAVSAGIAD
;
A
#
# COMPACT_ATOMS: atom_id res chain seq x y z
N MET A 1 1.09 20.73 -16.51
CA MET A 1 1.20 20.22 -15.13
C MET A 1 2.60 19.64 -14.98
N PRO A 2 3.34 19.88 -13.89
CA PRO A 2 4.63 19.20 -13.73
C PRO A 2 4.32 17.71 -13.53
N HIS A 3 4.93 16.86 -14.35
CA HIS A 3 4.88 15.42 -14.17
C HIS A 3 5.43 15.09 -12.79
N SER A 4 4.70 14.34 -11.97
CA SER A 4 5.27 13.83 -10.74
C SER A 4 6.43 12.90 -11.14
N ASN A 5 7.64 13.18 -10.65
CA ASN A 5 8.82 12.36 -10.98
C ASN A 5 8.85 11.07 -10.13
N VAL A 6 7.68 10.60 -9.71
CA VAL A 6 7.50 9.49 -8.77
C VAL A 6 7.38 8.20 -9.58
N ARG A 7 8.10 7.19 -9.14
CA ARG A 7 8.11 5.86 -9.76
C ARG A 7 7.48 4.86 -8.81
N LEU A 8 6.44 4.16 -9.26
CA LEU A 8 5.75 3.13 -8.50
C LEU A 8 5.85 1.80 -9.24
N VAL A 9 6.15 0.74 -8.51
CA VAL A 9 6.09 -0.62 -9.00
C VAL A 9 5.07 -1.37 -8.18
N GLY A 10 4.18 -2.12 -8.83
CA GLY A 10 3.19 -2.94 -8.15
C GLY A 10 3.47 -4.42 -8.35
N PHE A 11 3.10 -5.23 -7.37
CA PHE A 11 3.02 -6.68 -7.53
C PHE A 11 1.61 -7.14 -7.16
N GLY A 12 0.93 -7.78 -8.10
CA GLY A 12 -0.51 -8.03 -8.08
C GLY A 12 -0.99 -8.84 -9.28
N LYS A 13 -2.31 -8.93 -9.45
CA LYS A 13 -2.98 -9.68 -10.52
C LYS A 13 -2.62 -9.13 -11.90
N PRO A 14 -2.14 -9.96 -12.85
CA PRO A 14 -1.85 -9.52 -14.22
C PRO A 14 -3.04 -8.87 -14.95
N GLU A 15 -4.27 -9.25 -14.58
CA GLU A 15 -5.51 -8.71 -15.13
C GLU A 15 -5.76 -7.24 -14.76
N GLY A 16 -5.12 -6.77 -13.68
CA GLY A 16 -5.16 -5.37 -13.27
C GLY A 16 -6.40 -4.94 -12.48
N ASP A 17 -7.15 -5.89 -11.93
CA ASP A 17 -8.39 -5.64 -11.17
C ASP A 17 -8.19 -5.64 -9.64
N ASP A 18 -6.96 -5.79 -9.16
CA ASP A 18 -6.62 -5.79 -7.74
C ASP A 18 -6.13 -4.43 -7.22
N ALA A 19 -6.06 -4.31 -5.89
CA ALA A 19 -5.77 -3.03 -5.24
C ALA A 19 -4.42 -2.40 -5.66
N PRO A 20 -3.29 -3.16 -5.76
CA PRO A 20 -2.04 -2.61 -6.28
C PRO A 20 -2.19 -2.04 -7.69
N SER A 21 -2.85 -2.76 -8.60
CA SER A 21 -3.04 -2.32 -9.99
C SER A 21 -3.90 -1.06 -10.09
N VAL A 22 -4.97 -0.98 -9.29
CA VAL A 22 -5.81 0.22 -9.23
C VAL A 22 -5.01 1.43 -8.72
N VAL A 23 -4.19 1.25 -7.67
CA VAL A 23 -3.33 2.33 -7.15
C VAL A 23 -2.32 2.78 -8.20
N LEU A 24 -1.68 1.86 -8.93
CA LEU A 24 -0.78 2.21 -10.02
C LEU A 24 -1.50 3.01 -11.13
N SER A 25 -2.70 2.57 -11.52
CA SER A 25 -3.49 3.26 -12.55
C SER A 25 -3.82 4.70 -12.14
N GLN A 26 -4.27 4.90 -10.89
CA GLN A 26 -4.56 6.24 -10.37
C GLN A 26 -3.30 7.10 -10.22
N ALA A 27 -2.15 6.51 -9.86
CA ALA A 27 -0.88 7.22 -9.80
C ALA A 27 -0.41 7.67 -11.19
N ALA A 28 -0.61 6.82 -12.22
CA ALA A 28 -0.30 7.15 -13.60
C ALA A 28 -1.11 8.35 -14.12
N ILE A 29 -2.39 8.45 -13.73
CA ILE A 29 -3.24 9.63 -14.04
C ILE A 29 -2.65 10.92 -13.44
N LYS A 30 -2.01 10.84 -12.26
CA LYS A 30 -1.27 11.97 -11.64
C LYS A 30 0.13 12.18 -12.23
N GLY A 31 0.49 11.46 -13.29
CA GLY A 31 1.74 11.62 -14.02
C GLY A 31 2.92 10.81 -13.47
N ALA A 32 2.69 9.88 -12.53
CA ALA A 32 3.73 8.98 -12.06
C ALA A 32 4.08 7.93 -13.12
N SER A 33 5.34 7.48 -13.13
CA SER A 33 5.75 6.32 -13.93
C SER A 33 5.45 5.04 -13.15
N THR A 34 4.67 4.15 -13.74
CA THR A 34 4.16 2.94 -13.06
C THR A 34 4.49 1.69 -13.86
N LYS A 35 4.79 0.58 -13.16
CA LYS A 35 5.03 -0.73 -13.78
C LYS A 35 4.44 -1.82 -12.89
N LEU A 36 3.61 -2.70 -13.45
CA LEU A 36 3.15 -3.91 -12.77
C LEU A 36 4.15 -5.03 -13.04
N VAL A 37 4.61 -5.70 -11.98
CA VAL A 37 5.52 -6.84 -12.08
C VAL A 37 4.77 -8.04 -12.65
N THR A 38 5.36 -8.66 -13.66
CA THR A 38 4.92 -9.93 -14.24
C THR A 38 6.13 -10.81 -14.47
N ASP A 39 5.95 -12.13 -14.43
CA ASP A 39 6.98 -13.06 -14.87
C ASP A 39 7.07 -13.12 -16.40
N SER A 40 8.08 -13.82 -16.91
CA SER A 40 8.33 -13.96 -18.35
C SER A 40 7.14 -14.52 -19.14
N SER A 41 6.27 -15.29 -18.48
CA SER A 41 5.12 -15.96 -19.08
C SER A 41 3.78 -15.23 -18.90
N ARG A 42 3.76 -14.13 -18.11
CA ARG A 42 2.55 -13.45 -17.64
C ARG A 42 1.55 -14.43 -17.01
N SER A 43 2.08 -15.33 -16.18
CA SER A 43 1.29 -16.30 -15.44
C SER A 43 0.36 -15.63 -14.46
N ASN A 44 -0.76 -16.29 -14.16
CA ASN A 44 -1.62 -15.94 -13.05
C ASN A 44 -0.82 -15.95 -11.73
N LEU A 45 -1.20 -15.13 -10.75
CA LEU A 45 -0.49 -15.00 -9.47
C LEU A 45 -0.14 -16.34 -8.80
N GLY A 46 -1.08 -17.29 -8.78
CA GLY A 46 -0.86 -18.59 -8.14
C GLY A 46 0.24 -19.46 -8.78
N GLN A 47 0.67 -19.13 -10.01
CA GLN A 47 1.63 -19.88 -10.81
C GLN A 47 2.90 -19.08 -11.14
N ILE A 48 3.03 -17.86 -10.60
CA ILE A 48 4.10 -16.95 -10.96
C ILE A 48 5.49 -17.54 -10.67
N ASP A 49 6.39 -17.52 -11.65
CA ASP A 49 7.78 -17.91 -11.44
C ASP A 49 8.61 -16.73 -10.93
N GLN A 50 8.70 -16.61 -9.60
CA GLN A 50 9.50 -15.57 -8.95
C GLN A 50 10.97 -15.56 -9.37
N GLY A 51 11.52 -16.71 -9.79
CA GLY A 51 12.93 -16.85 -10.17
C GLY A 51 13.23 -16.27 -11.55
N SER A 52 12.19 -16.08 -12.37
CA SER A 52 12.31 -15.45 -13.68
C SER A 52 12.10 -13.93 -13.66
N ILE A 53 11.70 -13.37 -12.51
CA ILE A 53 11.46 -11.92 -12.36
C ILE A 53 12.78 -11.21 -12.10
N ASP A 54 13.15 -10.28 -12.97
CA ASP A 54 14.27 -9.36 -12.73
C ASP A 54 13.85 -8.23 -11.77
N TRP A 55 13.77 -8.55 -10.48
CA TRP A 55 13.35 -7.61 -9.44
C TRP A 55 14.19 -6.33 -9.42
N ARG A 56 15.49 -6.43 -9.73
CA ARG A 56 16.39 -5.28 -9.77
C ARG A 56 15.99 -4.33 -10.90
N GLU A 57 15.75 -4.85 -12.11
CA GLU A 57 15.29 -4.03 -13.23
C GLU A 57 13.97 -3.30 -12.92
N TYR A 58 13.04 -3.98 -12.25
CA TYR A 58 11.78 -3.34 -11.85
C TYR A 58 12.00 -2.25 -10.79
N LEU A 59 12.80 -2.52 -9.75
CA LEU A 59 12.87 -1.69 -8.55
C LEU A 59 13.97 -0.62 -8.60
N GLU A 60 14.89 -0.66 -9.57
CA GLU A 60 15.93 0.36 -9.73
C GLU A 60 15.32 1.77 -9.89
N GLY A 61 15.65 2.66 -8.96
CA GLY A 61 15.17 4.04 -8.93
C GLY A 61 13.66 4.18 -8.66
N THR A 62 13.02 3.13 -8.14
CA THR A 62 11.61 3.13 -7.76
C THR A 62 11.44 3.74 -6.37
N HIS A 63 10.41 4.59 -6.21
CA HIS A 63 10.09 5.20 -4.91
C HIS A 63 9.27 4.26 -4.05
N TRP A 64 8.25 3.64 -4.66
CA TRP A 64 7.26 2.83 -3.95
C TRP A 64 7.08 1.46 -4.61
N LEU A 65 7.24 0.40 -3.83
CA LEU A 65 6.69 -0.91 -4.15
C LEU A 65 5.28 -0.99 -3.55
N VAL A 66 4.26 -1.27 -4.35
CA VAL A 66 2.86 -1.38 -3.92
C VAL A 66 2.42 -2.84 -3.99
N ILE A 67 2.00 -3.38 -2.85
CA ILE A 67 1.54 -4.76 -2.71
C ILE A 67 0.30 -4.82 -1.83
N SER A 68 -0.48 -5.90 -1.95
CA SER A 68 -1.63 -6.16 -1.07
C SER A 68 -1.44 -7.40 -0.22
N THR A 69 -2.19 -7.46 0.88
CA THR A 69 -2.19 -8.62 1.78
C THR A 69 -2.88 -9.83 1.14
N SER A 70 -3.95 -9.60 0.36
CA SER A 70 -4.68 -10.62 -0.39
C SER A 70 -3.81 -11.35 -1.41
N THR A 71 -2.83 -10.67 -2.03
CA THR A 71 -1.88 -11.27 -2.99
C THR A 71 -1.12 -12.46 -2.39
N SER A 72 -0.82 -12.42 -1.07
CA SER A 72 -0.13 -13.51 -0.37
C SER A 72 -0.94 -14.82 -0.26
N LEU A 73 -2.24 -14.76 -0.54
CA LEU A 73 -3.17 -15.89 -0.43
C LEU A 73 -3.39 -16.63 -1.76
N ALA A 74 -2.94 -16.07 -2.88
CA ALA A 74 -3.17 -16.63 -4.22
C ALA A 74 -2.41 -17.95 -4.47
N GLY A 75 -1.43 -18.28 -3.63
CA GLY A 75 -0.68 -19.53 -3.66
C GLY A 75 0.72 -19.38 -3.09
N ASN A 76 1.44 -20.50 -2.94
CA ASN A 76 2.81 -20.50 -2.41
C ASN A 76 3.76 -19.69 -3.30
N SER A 77 3.59 -19.74 -4.62
CA SER A 77 4.38 -18.96 -5.57
C SER A 77 4.14 -17.46 -5.40
N ALA A 78 2.88 -17.03 -5.33
CA ALA A 78 2.52 -15.64 -5.06
C ALA A 78 3.08 -15.14 -3.72
N ARG A 79 2.95 -15.94 -2.65
CA ARG A 79 3.52 -15.61 -1.32
C ARG A 79 5.03 -15.47 -1.36
N SER A 80 5.70 -16.33 -2.11
CA SER A 80 7.16 -16.29 -2.25
C SER A 80 7.58 -15.04 -3.02
N ALA A 81 6.95 -14.75 -4.17
CA ALA A 81 7.19 -13.55 -4.97
C ALA A 81 6.89 -12.27 -4.19
N TRP A 82 5.81 -12.24 -3.41
CA TRP A 82 5.45 -11.15 -2.51
C TRP A 82 6.56 -10.89 -1.47
N GLY A 83 7.05 -11.94 -0.81
CA GLY A 83 8.20 -11.82 0.11
C GLY A 83 9.49 -11.39 -0.58
N ALA A 84 9.78 -11.91 -1.78
CA ALA A 84 10.94 -11.54 -2.58
C ALA A 84 10.89 -10.05 -2.97
N SER A 85 9.72 -9.56 -3.42
CA SER A 85 9.52 -8.16 -3.79
C SER A 85 9.91 -7.20 -2.66
N MET A 86 9.53 -7.52 -1.42
CA MET A 86 9.87 -6.71 -0.25
C MET A 86 11.36 -6.72 0.05
N ALA A 87 12.00 -7.89 -0.06
CA ALA A 87 13.44 -8.02 0.16
C ALA A 87 14.25 -7.23 -0.90
N PHE A 88 13.86 -7.31 -2.18
CA PHE A 88 14.51 -6.54 -3.23
C PHE A 88 14.20 -5.04 -3.13
N ALA A 89 12.99 -4.66 -2.71
CA ALA A 89 12.67 -3.25 -2.48
C ALA A 89 13.57 -2.65 -1.41
N GLU A 90 13.81 -3.38 -0.32
CA GLU A 90 14.75 -2.98 0.72
C GLU A 90 16.18 -2.83 0.18
N LEU A 91 16.65 -3.78 -0.64
CA LEU A 91 17.99 -3.74 -1.25
C LEU A 91 18.19 -2.57 -2.22
N GLU A 92 17.18 -2.25 -3.03
CA GLU A 92 17.22 -1.18 -4.03
C GLU A 92 16.80 0.19 -3.45
N GLY A 93 16.47 0.25 -2.15
CA GLY A 93 16.08 1.48 -1.45
C GLY A 93 14.65 1.95 -1.74
N SER A 94 13.83 1.12 -2.38
CA SER A 94 12.40 1.37 -2.58
C SER A 94 11.62 1.17 -1.28
N LYS A 95 10.64 2.03 -1.03
CA LYS A 95 9.78 1.94 0.16
C LYS A 95 8.57 1.06 -0.12
N THR A 96 8.28 0.13 0.78
CA THR A 96 7.14 -0.77 0.64
C THR A 96 5.84 -0.11 1.13
N VAL A 97 4.83 -0.13 0.27
CA VAL A 97 3.44 0.20 0.55
C VAL A 97 2.65 -1.10 0.60
N MET A 98 2.04 -1.38 1.74
CA MET A 98 1.19 -2.55 1.96
C MET A 98 -0.27 -2.11 2.05
N ILE A 99 -1.10 -2.61 1.14
CA ILE A 99 -2.55 -2.43 1.16
C ILE A 99 -3.17 -3.62 1.88
N VAL A 100 -3.83 -3.35 2.99
CA VAL A 100 -4.60 -4.32 3.75
C VAL A 100 -6.04 -4.24 3.29
N ASP A 101 -6.36 -5.13 2.37
CA ASP A 101 -7.65 -5.29 1.71
C ASP A 101 -8.40 -6.52 2.22
N LEU A 102 -9.69 -6.62 1.91
CA LEU A 102 -10.41 -7.87 2.13
C LEU A 102 -10.05 -8.87 1.03
N PRO A 103 -9.60 -10.09 1.38
CA PRO A 103 -9.41 -11.15 0.40
C PRO A 103 -10.75 -11.63 -0.18
N GLU A 104 -10.68 -12.28 -1.35
CA GLU A 104 -11.86 -12.88 -2.01
C GLU A 104 -12.62 -13.85 -1.10
N ASP A 105 -11.88 -14.61 -0.28
CA ASP A 105 -12.42 -15.41 0.81
C ASP A 105 -12.19 -14.69 2.16
N PRO A 106 -13.22 -14.04 2.73
CA PRO A 106 -13.08 -13.26 3.96
C PRO A 106 -12.63 -14.07 5.18
N GLU A 107 -12.83 -15.39 5.21
CA GLU A 107 -12.39 -16.24 6.33
C GLU A 107 -10.86 -16.31 6.41
N ARG A 108 -10.18 -16.04 5.30
CA ARG A 108 -8.72 -16.03 5.20
C ARG A 108 -8.10 -14.67 5.53
N LEU A 109 -8.89 -13.68 5.97
CA LEU A 109 -8.34 -12.39 6.40
C LEU A 109 -7.31 -12.56 7.53
N ALA A 110 -7.57 -13.44 8.51
CA ALA A 110 -6.64 -13.71 9.59
C ALA A 110 -5.30 -14.27 9.08
N GLU A 111 -5.33 -15.12 8.05
CA GLU A 111 -4.12 -15.65 7.39
C GLU A 111 -3.34 -14.53 6.67
N ALA A 112 -4.02 -13.71 5.86
CA ALA A 112 -3.40 -12.59 5.15
C ALA A 112 -2.80 -11.55 6.12
N TRP A 113 -3.54 -11.27 7.19
CA TRP A 113 -3.09 -10.36 8.24
C TRP A 113 -1.88 -10.92 8.99
N GLY A 114 -1.89 -12.22 9.35
CA GLY A 114 -0.75 -12.90 9.95
C GLY A 114 0.52 -12.80 9.10
N ASN A 115 0.42 -13.07 7.79
CA ASN A 115 1.54 -12.91 6.84
C ASN A 115 2.09 -11.47 6.84
N THR A 116 1.22 -10.47 7.01
CA THR A 116 1.58 -9.06 7.05
C THR A 116 2.30 -8.70 8.35
N ILE A 117 1.79 -9.17 9.50
CA ILE A 117 2.39 -8.96 10.81
C ILE A 117 3.81 -9.51 10.86
N GLU A 118 4.07 -10.68 10.28
CA GLU A 118 5.41 -11.29 10.22
C GLU A 118 6.46 -10.40 9.54
N ARG A 119 6.03 -9.48 8.66
CA ARG A 119 6.91 -8.62 7.86
C ARG A 119 6.63 -7.13 8.05
N ILE A 120 5.83 -6.76 9.04
CA ILE A 120 5.31 -5.40 9.21
C ILE A 120 6.42 -4.35 9.31
N ARG A 121 7.60 -4.73 9.82
CA ARG A 121 8.76 -3.83 9.95
C ARG A 121 9.43 -3.45 8.63
N GLN A 122 9.17 -4.18 7.55
CA GLN A 122 9.64 -3.83 6.20
C GLN A 122 8.67 -2.87 5.49
N VAL A 123 7.47 -2.68 6.05
CA VAL A 123 6.44 -1.80 5.49
C VAL A 123 6.72 -0.35 5.90
N HIS A 124 6.66 0.54 4.92
CA HIS A 124 6.87 1.97 5.12
C HIS A 124 5.55 2.75 5.17
N VAL A 125 4.56 2.30 4.39
CA VAL A 125 3.18 2.79 4.41
C VAL A 125 2.27 1.57 4.48
N LEU A 126 1.55 1.41 5.60
CA LEU A 126 0.49 0.42 5.73
C LEU A 126 -0.84 1.15 5.53
N PHE A 127 -1.57 0.82 4.48
CA PHE A 127 -2.89 1.39 4.22
C PHE A 127 -3.95 0.33 4.46
N ILE A 128 -4.87 0.56 5.38
CA ILE A 128 -5.96 -0.36 5.70
C ILE A 128 -7.25 0.18 5.08
N THR A 129 -7.89 -0.60 4.22
CA THR A 129 -9.18 -0.23 3.65
C THR A 129 -10.24 -0.18 4.75
N GLN A 130 -11.28 0.64 4.59
CA GLN A 130 -12.33 0.77 5.59
C GLN A 130 -12.97 -0.59 5.92
N ASP A 131 -13.22 -1.41 4.90
CA ASP A 131 -13.79 -2.74 5.06
C ASP A 131 -12.87 -3.72 5.83
N ALA A 132 -11.54 -3.57 5.70
CA ALA A 132 -10.57 -4.38 6.43
C ALA A 132 -10.37 -3.86 7.86
N LEU A 133 -10.44 -2.55 8.09
CA LEU A 133 -10.19 -1.89 9.37
C LEU A 133 -11.08 -2.48 10.48
N SER A 134 -12.39 -2.56 10.23
CA SER A 134 -13.34 -3.07 11.22
C SER A 134 -13.12 -4.55 11.55
N LYS A 135 -12.74 -5.36 10.55
CA LYS A 135 -12.46 -6.78 10.78
C LYS A 135 -11.15 -7.00 11.51
N ILE A 136 -10.11 -6.22 11.21
CA ILE A 136 -8.81 -6.31 11.91
C ILE A 136 -8.95 -5.84 13.35
N SER A 137 -9.77 -4.81 13.61
CA SER A 137 -10.11 -4.38 14.97
C SER A 137 -10.64 -5.53 15.82
N GLN A 138 -11.53 -6.36 15.24
CA GLN A 138 -12.07 -7.54 15.90
C GLN A 138 -11.01 -8.64 16.09
N LEU A 139 -10.17 -8.89 15.08
CA LEU A 139 -9.08 -9.89 15.15
C LEU A 139 -8.05 -9.56 16.24
N GLU A 140 -7.69 -8.27 16.37
CA GLU A 140 -6.71 -7.78 17.35
C GLU A 140 -7.31 -7.52 18.73
N GLY A 141 -8.64 -7.49 18.86
CA GLY A 141 -9.33 -7.12 20.10
C GLY A 141 -9.05 -5.66 20.52
N VAL A 142 -8.87 -4.76 19.55
CA VAL A 142 -8.55 -3.34 19.73
C VAL A 142 -9.69 -2.50 19.18
N ASP A 143 -10.07 -1.42 19.87
CA ASP A 143 -11.08 -0.49 19.37
C ASP A 143 -10.69 0.10 18.00
N GLU A 144 -11.64 0.15 17.06
CA GLU A 144 -11.39 0.57 15.68
C GLU A 144 -10.74 1.96 15.59
N HIS A 145 -11.10 2.89 16.48
CA HIS A 145 -10.55 4.26 16.50
C HIS A 145 -9.08 4.30 16.94
N ASN A 146 -8.64 3.30 17.70
CA ASN A 146 -7.28 3.19 18.21
C ASN A 146 -6.41 2.24 17.37
N LEU A 147 -7.01 1.47 16.46
CA LEU A 147 -6.34 0.39 15.74
C LEU A 147 -5.13 0.88 14.94
N LEU A 148 -5.27 1.96 14.16
CA LEU A 148 -4.14 2.50 13.37
C LEU A 148 -2.96 2.88 14.26
N GLN A 149 -3.24 3.50 15.41
CA GLN A 149 -2.23 3.94 16.36
C GLN A 149 -1.52 2.75 17.01
N GLU A 150 -2.28 1.75 17.46
CA GLU A 150 -1.75 0.52 18.04
C GLU A 150 -0.87 -0.25 17.05
N ILE A 151 -1.32 -0.42 15.80
CA ILE A 151 -0.54 -1.06 14.74
C ILE A 151 0.77 -0.30 14.51
N ARG A 152 0.71 1.03 14.42
CA ARG A 152 1.89 1.87 14.23
C ARG A 152 2.88 1.73 15.38
N GLN A 153 2.41 1.75 16.63
CA GLN A 153 3.26 1.67 17.82
C GLN A 153 3.91 0.30 17.99
N ARG A 154 3.16 -0.79 17.78
CA ARG A 154 3.66 -2.16 17.93
C ARG A 154 4.50 -2.60 16.73
N GLY A 155 4.05 -2.27 15.52
CA GLY A 155 4.70 -2.62 14.26
C GLY A 155 5.88 -1.72 13.89
N LEU A 156 5.97 -0.53 14.49
CA LEU A 156 6.96 0.51 14.17
C LEU A 156 6.90 0.96 12.70
N VAL A 157 5.73 0.85 12.07
CA VAL A 157 5.51 1.30 10.69
C VAL A 157 5.60 2.84 10.65
N PRO A 158 6.36 3.43 9.71
CA PRO A 158 6.48 4.88 9.60
C PRO A 158 5.14 5.61 9.40
N HIS A 159 4.27 5.07 8.53
CA HIS A 159 2.94 5.61 8.28
C HIS A 159 1.91 4.47 8.29
N VAL A 160 0.89 4.59 9.14
CA VAL A 160 -0.29 3.72 9.12
C VAL A 160 -1.50 4.58 8.79
N CYS A 161 -2.15 4.27 7.67
CA CYS A 161 -3.19 5.09 7.08
C CYS A 161 -4.50 4.28 6.98
N GLY A 162 -5.62 4.96 7.12
CA GLY A 162 -6.94 4.37 6.89
C GLY A 162 -8.04 5.40 6.89
N PHE A 163 -9.17 5.06 6.27
CA PHE A 163 -10.38 5.88 6.33
C PHE A 163 -11.12 5.55 7.62
N THR A 164 -11.19 6.51 8.54
CA THR A 164 -11.96 6.37 9.79
C THR A 164 -13.44 6.69 9.57
N GLU A 165 -13.73 7.48 8.53
CA GLU A 165 -15.06 7.80 8.05
C GLU A 165 -15.02 7.85 6.51
N SER A 166 -16.17 7.82 5.85
CA SER A 166 -16.26 7.78 4.38
C SER A 166 -15.60 8.98 3.67
N ASN A 167 -15.37 10.09 4.37
CA ASN A 167 -14.69 11.28 3.86
C ASN A 167 -13.54 11.77 4.75
N MET A 168 -13.02 10.92 5.64
CA MET A 168 -11.95 11.30 6.57
C MET A 168 -10.88 10.23 6.62
N VAL A 169 -9.67 10.62 6.24
CA VAL A 169 -8.48 9.78 6.35
C VAL A 169 -7.66 10.17 7.57
N GLN A 170 -7.13 9.17 8.25
CA GLN A 170 -6.20 9.32 9.36
C GLN A 170 -4.85 8.71 8.97
N VAL A 171 -3.77 9.42 9.26
CA VAL A 171 -2.40 9.00 9.05
C VAL A 171 -1.68 9.06 10.40
N GLU A 172 -1.37 7.89 10.96
CA GLU A 172 -0.53 7.74 12.14
C GLU A 172 0.94 7.75 11.74
N HIS A 173 1.74 8.59 12.40
CA HIS A 173 3.17 8.74 12.13
C HIS A 173 3.96 9.02 13.42
N SER A 174 5.29 9.09 13.33
CA SER A 174 6.19 9.26 14.49
C SER A 174 6.02 10.53 15.30
N LEU A 175 5.38 11.53 14.73
CA LEU A 175 5.16 12.84 15.35
C LEU A 175 3.71 13.03 15.82
N GLY A 176 2.87 11.99 15.74
CA GLY A 176 1.47 12.03 16.15
C GLY A 176 0.54 11.52 15.06
N SER A 177 -0.64 12.13 14.97
CA SER A 177 -1.70 11.76 14.05
C SER A 177 -2.09 12.95 13.19
N SER A 178 -2.25 12.71 11.89
CA SER A 178 -2.73 13.69 10.92
C SER A 178 -4.06 13.25 10.34
N LYS A 179 -5.08 14.11 10.41
CA LYS A 179 -6.38 13.88 9.77
C LYS A 179 -6.58 14.83 8.60
N ALA A 180 -7.18 14.33 7.52
CA ALA A 180 -7.55 15.13 6.37
C ALA A 180 -8.94 14.74 5.88
N ASN A 181 -9.72 15.73 5.46
CA ASN A 181 -10.98 15.51 4.77
C ASN A 181 -10.69 15.13 3.31
N THR A 182 -11.49 14.23 2.76
CA THR A 182 -11.45 13.85 1.34
C THR A 182 -12.74 14.26 0.65
N HIS A 183 -12.63 14.65 -0.62
CA HIS A 183 -13.80 14.88 -1.44
C HIS A 183 -14.59 13.56 -1.61
N PRO A 184 -15.94 13.55 -1.53
CA PRO A 184 -16.74 12.32 -1.59
C PRO A 184 -16.58 11.48 -2.87
N SER A 185 -16.06 12.06 -3.94
CA SER A 185 -15.79 11.35 -5.21
C SER A 185 -14.45 10.62 -5.24
N ILE A 186 -13.60 10.81 -4.23
CA ILE A 186 -12.27 10.21 -4.16
C ILE A 186 -12.39 8.87 -3.45
N SER A 187 -12.09 7.78 -4.16
CA SER A 187 -11.99 6.45 -3.56
C SER A 187 -10.72 6.33 -2.69
N GLU A 188 -10.72 5.33 -1.82
CA GLU A 188 -9.57 4.98 -0.97
C GLU A 188 -8.27 4.78 -1.76
N THR A 189 -8.33 4.00 -2.84
CA THR A 189 -7.19 3.71 -3.71
C THR A 189 -6.72 4.95 -4.48
N THR A 190 -7.65 5.83 -4.87
CA THR A 190 -7.32 7.12 -5.50
C THR A 190 -6.61 8.03 -4.50
N TRP A 191 -7.10 8.11 -3.27
CA TRP A 191 -6.44 8.86 -2.20
C TRP A 191 -5.04 8.32 -1.94
N LEU A 192 -4.87 7.00 -1.78
CA LEU A 192 -3.56 6.39 -1.55
C LEU A 192 -2.60 6.68 -2.69
N ALA A 193 -3.02 6.50 -3.95
CA ALA A 193 -2.19 6.80 -5.11
C ALA A 193 -1.71 8.26 -5.13
N ARG A 194 -2.61 9.20 -4.86
CA ARG A 194 -2.28 10.63 -4.78
C ARG A 194 -1.35 10.92 -3.61
N PHE A 195 -1.61 10.34 -2.44
CA PHE A 195 -0.76 10.49 -1.26
C PHE A 195 0.68 10.04 -1.55
N LEU A 196 0.86 8.89 -2.21
CA LEU A 196 2.18 8.39 -2.62
C LEU A 196 2.89 9.31 -3.63
N CYS A 197 2.14 9.98 -4.51
CA CYS A 197 2.68 10.96 -5.46
C CYS A 197 3.10 12.27 -4.77
N GLU A 198 2.35 12.72 -3.77
CA GLU A 198 2.58 14.01 -3.09
C GLU A 198 3.63 13.91 -1.98
N LEU A 199 3.71 12.77 -1.28
CA LEU A 199 4.53 12.60 -0.08
C LEU A 199 6.04 12.91 -0.31
N PRO A 200 6.69 12.47 -1.41
CA PRO A 200 8.10 12.78 -1.65
C PRO A 200 8.41 14.29 -1.77
N SER A 201 7.46 15.09 -2.25
CA SER A 201 7.63 16.54 -2.47
C SER A 201 7.03 17.41 -1.37
N SER A 202 6.30 16.84 -0.42
CA SER A 202 5.56 17.61 0.60
C SER A 202 6.43 18.13 1.75
N GLY A 203 7.73 17.81 1.76
CA GLY A 203 8.67 18.23 2.80
C GLY A 203 8.66 17.31 4.03
N PRO A 204 9.54 17.57 5.01
CA PRO A 204 9.73 16.71 6.17
C PRO A 204 8.70 16.95 7.27
N GLY A 205 8.58 15.98 8.19
CA GLY A 205 7.85 16.14 9.44
C GLY A 205 6.32 16.03 9.31
N SER A 206 5.62 16.39 10.40
CA SER A 206 4.17 16.29 10.51
C SER A 206 3.45 17.15 9.47
N ASP A 207 3.98 18.34 9.20
CA ASP A 207 3.35 19.30 8.29
C ASP A 207 3.40 18.80 6.85
N GLY A 208 4.51 18.17 6.43
CA GLY A 208 4.61 17.57 5.10
C GLY A 208 3.67 16.38 4.93
N ILE A 209 3.55 15.51 5.94
CA ILE A 209 2.61 14.38 5.93
C ILE A 209 1.16 14.90 5.83
N LYS A 210 0.81 15.89 6.65
CA LYS A 210 -0.52 16.52 6.62
C LYS A 210 -0.80 17.18 5.27
N SER A 211 0.18 17.90 4.71
CA SER A 211 0.07 18.53 3.40
C SER A 211 -0.20 17.50 2.30
N ALA A 212 0.57 16.40 2.27
CA ALA A 212 0.36 15.30 1.32
C ALA A 212 -1.05 14.68 1.46
N ALA A 213 -1.48 14.42 2.71
CA ALA A 213 -2.79 13.82 2.99
C ALA A 213 -3.95 14.72 2.55
N VAL A 214 -3.83 16.04 2.77
CA VAL A 214 -4.81 17.04 2.33
C VAL A 214 -4.83 17.14 0.81
N SER A 215 -3.67 17.30 0.16
CA SER A 215 -3.58 17.37 -1.31
C SER A 215 -4.18 16.15 -1.99
N ALA A 216 -3.96 14.96 -1.41
CA ALA A 216 -4.52 13.72 -1.93
C ALA A 216 -6.06 13.66 -1.88
N GLY A 217 -6.67 14.40 -0.94
CA GLY A 217 -8.12 14.48 -0.72
C GLY A 217 -8.87 15.54 -1.54
N ILE A 218 -8.20 16.31 -2.40
CA ILE A 218 -8.82 17.37 -3.22
C ILE A 218 -9.23 16.82 -4.59
N ALA A 219 -10.46 17.10 -5.05
CA ALA A 219 -10.88 16.73 -6.41
C ALA A 219 -10.10 17.55 -7.47
N ASP A 220 -9.78 16.94 -8.61
CA ASP A 220 -9.11 17.65 -9.71
C ASP A 220 -10.07 18.63 -10.42
#